data_AF-A0A3M9MS34-F1
#
_entry.id   AF-A0A3M9MS34-F1
#
_cell.length_a   1.000
_cell.length_b   1.000
_cell.length_c   1.000
_cell.angle_alpha   90.00
_cell.angle_beta   90.00
_cell.angle_gamma   90.00
#
_symmetry.space_group_name_H-M   'P 1'
#
loop_
_entity.id
_entity.type
_entity.pdbx_description
1 polymer ?
#
loop_
_entity_poly.entity_id
_entity_poly.type
_entity_poly.pdbx_seq_one_letter_code
_entity_poly.pdbx_strand_id
1 'polypeptide(L)' 'MENKNPTNLSFGKRNYQIMVLGLVVMAVGFILMAMDSQPYGYGFLGLTLGPIVLVIGFVIQFFAILAKPRKDV' A
#
# COMPACT_ATOMS: atom_id res chain seq x y z
N MET A 1 -38.63 4.26 -8.44
CA MET A 1 -37.36 4.64 -9.07
C MET A 1 -36.28 4.45 -8.02
N GLU A 2 -35.44 3.43 -8.19
CA GLU A 2 -34.31 3.15 -7.28
C GLU A 2 -33.35 4.35 -7.36
N ASN A 3 -33.31 5.18 -6.32
CA ASN A 3 -32.32 6.24 -6.21
C ASN A 3 -30.97 5.57 -5.97
N LYS A 4 -30.19 5.41 -7.04
CA LYS A 4 -28.78 5.03 -6.98
C LYS A 4 -28.07 6.15 -6.20
N ASN A 5 -27.97 5.99 -4.88
CA ASN A 5 -27.13 6.85 -4.05
C ASN A 5 -25.75 6.89 -4.73
N PRO A 6 -25.27 8.06 -5.18
CA PRO A 6 -23.90 8.13 -5.65
C PRO A 6 -23.05 7.74 -4.44
N THR A 7 -22.39 6.59 -4.52
CA THR A 7 -21.44 6.16 -3.52
C THR A 7 -20.37 7.25 -3.46
N ASN A 8 -20.52 8.18 -2.52
CA ASN A 8 -19.57 9.26 -2.27
C ASN A 8 -18.35 8.63 -1.61
N LEU A 9 -17.56 7.92 -2.42
CA LEU A 9 -16.26 7.42 -2.02
C LEU A 9 -15.38 8.63 -1.71
N SER A 10 -14.67 8.59 -0.58
CA SER A 10 -13.78 9.68 -0.15
C SER A 10 -12.63 9.92 -1.13
N PHE A 11 -12.31 8.94 -1.97
CA PHE A 11 -11.27 9.00 -2.98
C PHE A 11 -11.77 8.50 -4.35
N GLY A 12 -11.14 8.98 -5.43
CA GLY A 12 -11.42 8.50 -6.79
C GLY A 12 -10.95 7.05 -7.01
N LYS A 13 -11.50 6.36 -8.02
CA LYS A 13 -11.16 4.95 -8.32
C LYS A 13 -9.65 4.72 -8.49
N ARG A 14 -8.98 5.65 -9.17
CA ARG A 14 -7.53 5.61 -9.37
C ARG A 14 -6.75 5.62 -8.07
N ASN A 15 -7.15 6.44 -7.10
CA ASN A 15 -6.47 6.52 -5.80
C ASN A 15 -6.61 5.20 -5.04
N TYR A 16 -7.81 4.59 -5.06
CA TYR A 16 -8.03 3.26 -4.48
C TYR A 16 -7.14 2.19 -5.11
N GLN A 17 -6.94 2.22 -6.44
CA GLN A 17 -6.02 1.29 -7.10
C GLN A 17 -4.59 1.46 -6.61
N ILE A 18 -4.12 2.70 -6.44
CA ILE A 18 -2.78 3.00 -5.91
C ILE A 18 -2.67 2.57 -4.44
N MET A 19 -3.74 2.74 -3.65
CA MET A 19 -3.77 2.23 -2.26
C MET A 19 -3.65 0.71 -2.22
N VAL A 20 -4.37 -0.02 -3.06
CA VAL A 20 -4.24 -1.49 -3.11
C VAL A 20 -2.81 -1.88 -3.50
N LEU A 21 -2.21 -1.20 -4.48
CA LEU A 21 -0.82 -1.42 -4.84
C LEU A 21 0.14 -1.19 -3.65
N GLY A 22 -0.04 -0.10 -2.91
CA GLY A 22 0.75 0.17 -1.70
C GLY A 22 0.62 -0.92 -0.64
N LEU A 23 -0.58 -1.47 -0.44
CA LEU A 23 -0.82 -2.58 0.50
C LEU A 23 -0.11 -3.87 0.04
N VAL A 24 -0.13 -4.17 -1.26
CA VAL A 24 0.60 -5.31 -1.82
C VAL A 24 2.09 -5.15 -1.59
N VAL A 25 2.66 -3.96 -1.81
CA VAL A 25 4.07 -3.69 -1.55
C VAL A 25 4.39 -3.85 -0.05
N MET A 26 3.54 -3.37 0.84
CA MET A 26 3.72 -3.59 2.28
C MET A 26 3.69 -5.07 2.65
N ALA A 27 2.74 -5.83 2.10
CA ALA A 27 2.66 -7.27 2.31
C ALA A 27 3.94 -7.98 1.85
N VAL A 28 4.49 -7.59 0.70
CA VAL A 28 5.79 -8.10 0.23
C VAL A 28 6.90 -7.77 1.22
N GLY A 29 6.94 -6.57 1.79
CA GLY A 29 7.92 -6.20 2.82
C GLY A 29 7.85 -7.11 4.06
N PHE A 30 6.63 -7.42 4.53
CA PHE A 30 6.45 -8.38 5.64
C PHE A 30 6.83 -9.81 5.26
N ILE A 31 6.50 -10.26 4.04
CA ILE A 31 6.88 -11.58 3.54
C ILE A 31 8.41 -11.71 3.47
N LEU A 32 9.12 -10.69 2.99
CA LEU A 32 10.57 -10.68 2.95
C LEU A 32 11.20 -10.84 4.34
N MET A 33 10.61 -10.20 5.36
CA MET A 33 11.06 -10.37 6.75
C MET A 33 10.74 -11.77 7.28
N ALA A 34 9.59 -12.34 6.92
CA ALA A 34 9.19 -13.68 7.33
C ALA A 34 10.01 -14.79 6.63
N MET A 35 10.52 -14.53 5.43
CA MET A 35 11.37 -15.45 4.67
C MET A 35 12.83 -15.46 5.14
N ASP A 36 13.24 -14.53 6.01
CA ASP A 36 14.61 -14.50 6.50
C ASP A 36 14.87 -15.72 7.39
N SER A 37 15.90 -16.49 7.04
CA SER A 37 16.27 -17.72 7.74
C SER A 37 17.14 -17.48 8.99
N GLN A 38 17.57 -16.23 9.23
CA GLN A 38 18.34 -15.90 10.42
C GLN A 38 17.46 -15.80 11.67
N PRO A 39 17.98 -16.18 12.85
CA PRO A 39 17.28 -15.99 14.11
C PRO A 39 16.84 -14.53 14.27
N TYR A 40 15.59 -14.33 14.66
CA TYR A 40 14.98 -13.00 14.84
C TYR A 40 14.93 -12.11 13.58
N GLY A 41 15.21 -12.67 12.39
CA GLY A 41 15.25 -11.90 11.15
C GLY A 41 16.44 -10.93 11.05
N TYR A 42 17.55 -11.22 11.76
CA TYR A 42 18.78 -10.41 11.69
C TYR A 42 19.58 -10.56 10.39
N GLY A 43 19.07 -11.34 9.42
CA GLY A 43 19.65 -11.39 8.10
C GLY A 43 19.38 -10.10 7.33
N PHE A 44 19.98 -10.01 6.15
CA PHE A 44 19.84 -8.82 5.30
C PHE A 44 18.38 -8.61 4.83
N LEU A 45 17.65 -9.70 4.57
CA LEU A 45 16.27 -9.65 4.10
C LEU A 45 15.33 -9.10 5.17
N GLY A 46 15.51 -9.51 6.41
CA GLY A 46 14.70 -9.10 7.56
C GLY A 46 15.09 -7.75 8.14
N LEU A 47 16.39 -7.48 8.30
CA LEU A 47 16.85 -6.28 8.98
C LEU A 47 16.90 -5.05 8.07
N THR A 48 17.18 -5.22 6.78
CA THR A 48 17.40 -4.12 5.83
C THR A 48 16.35 -4.08 4.73
N LEU A 49 16.24 -5.14 3.93
CA LEU A 49 15.41 -5.10 2.72
C LEU A 49 13.91 -5.01 3.04
N GLY A 50 13.41 -5.84 3.96
CA GLY A 50 12.01 -5.85 4.37
C GLY A 50 11.54 -4.50 4.90
N PRO A 51 12.24 -3.88 5.88
CA PRO A 51 11.91 -2.54 6.37
C PRO A 51 11.95 -1.46 5.29
N ILE A 52 12.92 -1.49 4.37
CA ILE A 52 12.98 -0.54 3.24
C ILE A 52 11.75 -0.69 2.34
N VAL A 53 11.38 -1.93 1.99
CA VAL A 53 10.20 -2.21 1.16
C VAL A 53 8.91 -1.76 1.87
N LEU A 54 8.81 -1.97 3.18
CA LEU A 54 7.68 -1.45 3.97
C LEU A 54 7.57 0.07 3.91
N VAL A 55 8.69 0.79 4.09
CA VAL A 55 8.71 2.25 4.02
C VAL A 55 8.26 2.73 2.64
N ILE A 56 8.72 2.09 1.57
CA ILE A 56 8.27 2.38 0.19
C ILE A 56 6.75 2.16 0.07
N GLY A 57 6.23 1.05 0.59
CA GLY A 57 4.78 0.78 0.62
C GLY A 57 3.99 1.86 1.36
N PHE A 58 4.50 2.33 2.51
CA PHE A 58 3.91 3.45 3.25
C PHE A 58 3.95 4.76 2.47
N VAL A 59 5.06 5.09 1.81
CA VAL A 59 5.18 6.28 0.96
C VAL A 59 4.14 6.23 -0.17
N ILE A 60 3.95 5.08 -0.82
CA ILE A 60 2.91 4.89 -1.84
C ILE A 60 1.52 5.19 -1.26
N GLN A 61 1.23 4.76 -0.02
CA GLN A 61 -0.05 5.10 0.63
C GLN A 61 -0.22 6.59 0.87
N PHE A 62 0.83 7.26 1.38
CA PHE A 62 0.80 8.70 1.55
C PHE A 62 0.49 9.40 0.23
N PHE A 63 1.17 9.01 -0.86
CA PHE A 63 0.87 9.56 -2.19
C PHE A 63 -0.56 9.25 -2.67
N ALA A 64 -1.08 8.05 -2.42
CA ALA A 64 -2.43 7.68 -2.84
C ALA A 64 -3.52 8.50 -2.13
N ILE A 65 -3.31 8.79 -0.83
CA ILE A 65 -4.22 9.57 -0.01
C ILE A 65 -4.12 11.07 -0.33
N LEU A 66 -2.90 11.60 -0.49
CA LEU A 66 -2.68 13.02 -0.78
C LEU A 66 -2.97 13.38 -2.24
N ALA A 67 -2.94 12.41 -3.15
CA ALA A 67 -3.28 12.63 -4.55
C ALA A 67 -4.70 13.19 -4.63
N LYS A 68 -4.84 14.42 -5.13
CA LYS A 68 -6.15 15.04 -5.32
C LYS A 68 -7.01 14.10 -6.18
N PRO A 69 -8.24 13.75 -5.75
CA PRO A 69 -9.11 12.90 -6.55
C PRO A 69 -9.29 13.57 -7.90
N ARG A 70 -8.72 12.98 -8.95
CA ARG A 70 -9.12 13.34 -10.31
C ARG A 70 -10.58 12.93 -10.40
N LYS A 71 -11.44 13.91 -10.64
CA LYS A 71 -12.81 13.65 -11.02
C LYS A 71 -12.70 12.97 -12.38
N ASP A 72 -12.86 11.65 -12.39
CA ASP A 72 -12.97 10.89 -13.63
C ASP A 72 -14.17 11.52 -14.36
N VAL A 73 -13.89 12.28 -15.42
CA VAL A 73 -14.89 13.08 -16.15
C VAL A 73 -15.86 12.15 -16.86
#